data_AF-A0A1E3BDE1-F1
#
_entry.id   AF-A0A1E3BDE1-F1
#
_cell.length_a   1.000
_cell.length_b   1.000
_cell.length_c   1.000
_cell.angle_alpha   90.00
_cell.angle_beta   90.00
_cell.angle_gamma   90.00
#
_symmetry.space_group_name_H-M   'P 1'
#
loop_
_entity.id
_entity.type
_entity.pdbx_description
1 polymer ?
#
loop_
_entity_poly.entity_id
_entity_poly.type
_entity_poly.pdbx_seq_one_letter_code
_entity_poly.pdbx_strand_id
1 'polypeptide(L)'
;MCKAQAAENQVQHLCQSHGLAPGLARQVQVAAVQSVALYRAELWWQGQKDQLAGIQLMINQQTRAITGMLKTTPVGPLVREAGLAPAEALLESQQLRYTTWLLSLPENHLAKKILPVSFQEGDQHAQPGEQTPRN
;
A
#
# COMPACT_ATOMS: atom_id res chain seq x y z
N MET A 1 13.00 2.58 -1.14
CA MET A 1 12.67 3.97 -1.55
C MET A 1 13.40 4.44 -2.81
N CYS A 2 14.73 4.32 -2.94
CA CYS A 2 15.47 4.90 -4.08
C CYS A 2 14.94 4.52 -5.48
N LYS A 3 14.48 3.26 -5.67
CA LYS A 3 13.88 2.82 -6.95
C LYS A 3 12.54 3.48 -7.25
N ALA A 4 11.70 3.69 -6.24
CA ALA A 4 10.43 4.38 -6.39
C ALA A 4 10.65 5.86 -6.72
N GLN A 5 11.63 6.50 -6.07
CA GLN A 5 12.03 7.87 -6.37
C GLN A 5 12.54 8.02 -7.81
N ALA A 6 13.34 7.06 -8.28
CA ALA A 6 13.82 7.04 -9.66
C ALA A 6 12.66 6.90 -10.66
N ALA A 7 11.71 6.00 -10.38
CA ALA A 7 10.49 5.86 -11.18
C ALA A 7 9.66 7.15 -11.18
N GLU A 8 9.54 7.83 -10.05
CA GLU A 8 8.85 9.11 -9.96
C GLU A 8 9.50 10.18 -10.84
N ASN A 9 10.83 10.32 -10.78
CA ASN A 9 11.55 11.28 -11.62
C ASN A 9 11.34 11.01 -13.11
N GLN A 10 11.34 9.74 -13.52
CA GLN A 10 11.06 9.34 -14.91
C GLN A 10 9.64 9.70 -15.33
N VAL A 11 8.65 9.42 -14.47
CA VAL A 11 7.24 9.77 -14.75
C VAL A 11 7.06 11.29 -14.80
N GLN A 12 7.69 12.04 -13.90
CA GLN A 12 7.63 13.50 -13.92
C GLN A 12 8.24 14.08 -15.20
N HIS A 13 9.39 13.55 -15.63
CA HIS A 13 10.00 13.95 -16.90
C HIS A 13 9.07 13.68 -18.10
N LEU A 14 8.40 12.52 -18.11
CA LEU A 14 7.42 12.18 -19.14
C LEU A 14 6.21 13.14 -19.12
N CYS A 15 5.66 13.41 -17.94
CA CYS A 15 4.53 14.34 -17.78
C CYS A 15 4.87 15.76 -18.26
N GLN A 16 6.07 16.25 -17.94
CA GLN A 16 6.52 17.60 -18.32
C GLN A 16 6.77 17.72 -19.83
N SER A 17 7.33 16.68 -20.45
CA SER A 17 7.65 16.68 -21.89
C SER A 17 6.42 16.54 -22.79
N HIS A 18 5.38 15.83 -22.33
CA HIS A 18 4.22 15.50 -23.16
C HIS A 18 2.93 16.27 -22.79
N GLY A 19 2.93 17.04 -21.69
CA GLY A 19 1.76 17.83 -21.29
C GLY A 19 0.55 16.97 -20.93
N LEU A 20 0.74 15.94 -20.10
CA LEU A 20 -0.32 14.99 -19.75
C LEU A 20 -1.43 15.64 -18.90
N ALA A 21 -2.67 15.25 -19.18
CA ALA A 21 -3.80 15.59 -18.33
C ALA A 21 -3.61 15.02 -16.90
N PRO A 22 -4.07 15.73 -15.85
CA PRO A 22 -3.84 15.32 -14.46
C PRO A 22 -4.38 13.93 -14.12
N GLY A 23 -5.48 13.50 -14.74
CA GLY A 23 -6.03 12.15 -14.58
C GLY A 23 -5.10 11.05 -15.11
N LEU A 24 -4.44 11.28 -16.25
CA LEU A 24 -3.46 10.36 -16.83
C LEU A 24 -2.16 10.37 -16.01
N ALA A 25 -1.69 11.54 -15.60
CA ALA A 25 -0.52 11.67 -14.73
C ALA A 25 -0.72 10.87 -13.43
N ARG A 26 -1.91 10.96 -12.82
CA ARG A 26 -2.30 10.16 -11.66
C ARG A 26 -2.22 8.66 -11.94
N GLN A 27 -2.81 8.19 -13.04
CA GLN A 27 -2.80 6.77 -13.39
C GLN A 27 -1.38 6.24 -13.57
N VAL A 28 -0.52 6.96 -14.28
CA VAL A 28 0.89 6.55 -14.50
C VAL A 28 1.66 6.54 -13.18
N GLN A 29 1.47 7.54 -12.31
CA GLN A 29 2.12 7.56 -11.00
C GLN A 29 1.67 6.40 -10.09
N VAL A 30 0.38 6.10 -10.05
CA VAL A 30 -0.13 4.94 -9.30
C VAL A 30 0.43 3.64 -9.88
N ALA A 31 0.40 3.47 -11.19
CA ALA A 31 0.83 2.25 -11.85
C ALA A 31 2.35 2.00 -11.74
N ALA A 32 3.18 3.04 -11.90
CA ALA A 32 4.63 2.89 -11.97
C ALA A 32 5.34 3.10 -10.62
N VAL A 33 4.91 4.08 -9.84
CA VAL A 33 5.63 4.46 -8.61
C VAL A 33 5.05 3.72 -7.40
N GLN A 34 3.72 3.70 -7.25
CA GLN A 34 3.10 3.05 -6.09
C GLN A 34 3.27 1.53 -6.14
N SER A 35 3.26 0.91 -7.33
CA SER A 35 3.55 -0.53 -7.47
C SER A 35 4.95 -0.90 -6.96
N VAL A 36 5.96 -0.06 -7.23
CA VAL A 36 7.34 -0.27 -6.77
C VAL A 36 7.48 0.04 -5.28
N ALA A 37 6.85 1.12 -4.81
CA ALA A 37 6.94 1.55 -3.42
C ALA A 37 6.21 0.61 -2.44
N LEU A 38 5.05 0.09 -2.85
CA LEU A 38 4.19 -0.76 -2.04
C LEU A 38 4.41 -2.25 -2.32
N TYR A 39 5.44 -2.60 -3.10
CA TYR A 39 5.77 -3.99 -3.36
C TYR A 39 6.04 -4.71 -2.03
N ARG A 40 5.35 -5.83 -1.83
CA ARG A 40 5.41 -6.63 -0.59
C ARG A 40 5.06 -5.87 0.69
N ALA A 41 4.32 -4.76 0.60
CA ALA A 41 3.86 -4.02 1.77
C ALA A 41 3.17 -4.91 2.82
N GLU A 42 2.45 -5.93 2.36
CA GLU A 42 1.76 -6.92 3.20
C GLU A 42 2.68 -7.60 4.22
N LEU A 43 3.95 -7.84 3.84
CA LEU A 43 4.89 -8.63 4.63
C LEU A 43 5.64 -7.82 5.68
N TRP A 44 5.91 -6.53 5.40
CA TRP A 44 6.76 -5.70 6.26
C TRP A 44 6.00 -4.58 6.97
N TRP A 45 4.78 -4.25 6.54
CA TRP A 45 3.98 -3.22 7.20
C TRP A 45 3.44 -3.74 8.54
N GLN A 46 3.72 -3.01 9.63
CA GLN A 46 3.26 -3.35 10.99
C GLN A 46 2.92 -2.08 11.79
N GLY A 47 2.50 -1.00 11.12
CA GLY A 47 2.24 0.29 11.78
C GLY A 47 3.51 1.10 12.12
N GLN A 48 4.62 0.82 11.44
CA GLN A 48 5.91 1.50 11.69
C GLN A 48 5.87 2.96 11.20
N LYS A 49 5.96 3.92 12.13
CA LYS A 49 5.85 5.36 11.83
C LYS A 49 6.92 5.89 10.89
N ASP A 50 8.15 5.35 10.94
CA ASP A 50 9.25 5.83 10.10
C ASP A 50 9.05 5.47 8.61
N GLN A 51 8.63 4.23 8.34
CA GLN A 51 8.31 3.78 6.98
C GLN A 51 7.09 4.53 6.43
N LEU A 52 6.10 4.77 7.30
CA LEU A 52 4.91 5.55 6.96
C LEU A 52 5.27 6.97 6.53
N ALA A 53 6.15 7.64 7.27
CA ALA A 53 6.60 8.99 6.95
C ALA A 53 7.29 9.05 5.58
N GLY A 54 8.12 8.05 5.25
CA GLY A 54 8.78 7.95 3.94
C GLY A 54 7.78 7.81 2.78
N ILE A 55 6.77 6.96 2.94
CA ILE A 55 5.73 6.76 1.91
C ILE A 55 4.83 8.00 1.81
N GLN A 56 4.49 8.62 2.94
CA GLN A 56 3.70 9.84 2.95
C GLN A 56 4.44 10.98 2.24
N LEU A 57 5.75 11.10 2.42
CA LEU A 57 6.56 12.08 1.70
C LEU A 57 6.51 11.85 0.17
N MET A 58 6.62 10.60 -0.28
CA MET A 58 6.47 10.25 -1.69
C MET A 58 5.07 10.62 -2.21
N ILE A 59 4.00 10.27 -1.50
CA ILE A 59 2.63 10.64 -1.89
C ILE A 59 2.49 12.17 -1.96
N ASN A 60 3.08 12.91 -1.03
CA ASN A 60 3.03 14.37 -1.04
C ASN A 60 3.75 14.96 -2.26
N GLN A 61 4.80 14.31 -2.78
CA GLN A 61 5.47 14.71 -4.01
C GLN A 61 4.59 14.39 -5.23
N GLN A 62 4.00 13.20 -5.26
CA GLN A 62 3.05 12.75 -6.28
C GLN A 62 1.84 13.69 -6.42
N THR A 63 1.18 14.03 -5.32
CA THR A 63 0.01 14.94 -5.32
C THR A 63 0.33 16.28 -5.96
N ARG A 64 1.52 16.84 -5.70
CA ARG A 64 1.98 18.10 -6.30
C ARG A 64 2.30 17.94 -7.78
N ALA A 65 2.93 16.84 -8.17
CA ALA A 65 3.22 16.56 -9.57
C ALA A 65 1.95 16.35 -10.41
N ILE A 66 0.87 15.81 -9.82
CA ILE A 66 -0.42 15.63 -10.48
C ILE A 66 -1.18 16.96 -10.59
N THR A 67 -1.23 17.74 -9.51
CA THR A 67 -2.02 18.98 -9.44
C THR A 67 -1.29 20.21 -9.97
N GLY A 68 0.04 20.16 -10.10
CA GLY A 68 0.87 21.30 -10.48
C GLY A 68 1.00 22.38 -9.40
N MET A 69 0.65 22.08 -8.15
CA MET A 69 0.58 23.06 -7.07
C MET A 69 1.92 23.35 -6.38
N LEU A 70 2.09 24.60 -5.92
CA LEU A 70 3.29 25.11 -5.27
C LEU A 70 3.60 24.40 -3.95
N LYS A 71 4.89 24.30 -3.60
CA LYS A 71 5.38 23.64 -2.36
C LYS A 71 4.75 24.16 -1.07
N THR A 72 4.26 25.40 -1.05
CA THR A 72 3.62 26.04 0.10
C THR A 72 2.15 25.65 0.29
N THR A 73 1.50 25.09 -0.74
CA THR A 73 0.11 24.68 -0.68
C THR A 73 -0.09 23.55 0.35
N PRO A 74 -1.14 23.63 1.20
CA PRO A 74 -1.39 22.63 2.24
C PRO A 74 -1.69 21.25 1.63
N VAL A 75 -1.05 20.21 2.18
CA VAL A 75 -1.09 18.84 1.64
C VAL A 75 -2.45 18.16 1.83
N GLY A 76 -3.16 18.43 2.94
CA GLY A 76 -4.42 17.76 3.27
C GLY A 76 -5.47 17.85 2.15
N PRO A 77 -5.81 19.06 1.67
CA PRO A 77 -6.69 19.23 0.51
C PRO A 77 -6.09 18.66 -0.78
N LEU A 78 -4.78 18.82 -1.00
CA LEU A 78 -4.10 18.34 -2.21
C LEU A 78 -4.19 16.84 -2.42
N VAL A 79 -4.11 16.04 -1.37
CA VAL A 79 -4.25 14.58 -1.46
C VAL A 79 -5.62 14.20 -2.02
N ARG A 80 -6.67 14.90 -1.59
CA ARG A 80 -8.04 14.68 -2.08
C ARG A 80 -8.21 15.15 -3.52
N GLU A 81 -7.70 16.33 -3.86
CA GLU A 81 -7.75 16.88 -5.23
C GLU A 81 -6.97 16.02 -6.23
N ALA A 82 -5.82 15.49 -5.83
CA ALA A 82 -5.05 14.55 -6.64
C ALA A 82 -5.70 13.15 -6.74
N GLY A 83 -6.80 12.91 -6.00
CA GLY A 83 -7.47 11.61 -5.93
C GLY A 83 -6.58 10.49 -5.38
N LEU A 84 -5.64 10.81 -4.50
CA LEU A 84 -4.77 9.82 -3.85
C LEU A 84 -5.27 9.52 -2.43
N ALA A 85 -4.98 8.33 -1.94
CA ALA A 85 -5.20 7.97 -0.54
C ALA A 85 -3.96 8.28 0.30
N PRO A 86 -4.11 8.57 1.60
CA PRO A 86 -2.96 8.70 2.51
C PRO A 86 -2.19 7.39 2.62
N ALA A 87 -0.91 7.47 3.04
CA ALA A 87 -0.01 6.33 3.07
C ALA A 87 -0.55 5.16 3.91
N GLU A 88 -1.11 5.48 5.08
CA GLU A 88 -1.65 4.48 6.02
C GLU A 88 -2.79 3.70 5.39
N ALA A 89 -3.79 4.39 4.85
CA ALA A 89 -4.92 3.75 4.18
C ALA A 89 -4.50 2.89 2.97
N LEU A 90 -3.48 3.30 2.22
CA LEU A 90 -2.94 2.47 1.12
C LEU A 90 -2.33 1.17 1.64
N LEU A 91 -1.51 1.25 2.68
CA LEU A 91 -0.83 0.10 3.26
C LEU A 91 -1.81 -0.87 3.92
N GLU A 92 -2.77 -0.35 4.69
CA GLU A 92 -3.85 -1.14 5.29
C GLU A 92 -4.73 -1.81 4.23
N SER A 93 -5.10 -1.08 3.17
CA SER A 93 -5.89 -1.66 2.08
C SER A 93 -5.16 -2.81 1.39
N GLN A 94 -3.83 -2.74 1.31
CA GLN A 94 -3.01 -3.80 0.74
C GLN A 94 -3.03 -5.04 1.63
N GLN A 95 -2.78 -4.86 2.92
CA GLN A 95 -2.87 -5.95 3.89
C GLN A 95 -4.23 -6.62 3.87
N LEU A 96 -5.31 -5.83 3.86
CA LEU A 96 -6.67 -6.37 3.83
C LEU A 96 -6.94 -7.16 2.55
N ARG A 97 -6.49 -6.67 1.39
CA ARG A 97 -6.62 -7.40 0.12
C ARG A 97 -5.88 -8.72 0.17
N TYR A 98 -4.66 -8.73 0.69
CA TYR A 98 -3.86 -9.93 0.81
C TYR A 98 -4.44 -10.94 1.79
N THR A 99 -4.88 -10.50 2.96
CA THR A 99 -5.50 -11.39 3.95
C THR A 99 -6.80 -11.98 3.40
N THR A 100 -7.64 -11.16 2.75
CA THR A 100 -8.86 -11.64 2.09
C THR A 100 -8.54 -12.68 1.01
N TRP A 101 -7.54 -12.40 0.17
CA TRP A 101 -7.08 -13.35 -0.84
C TRP A 101 -6.60 -14.65 -0.20
N LEU A 102 -5.74 -14.57 0.81
CA LEU A 102 -5.13 -15.72 1.47
C LEU A 102 -6.18 -16.61 2.16
N LEU A 103 -7.19 -16.00 2.79
CA LEU A 103 -8.31 -16.71 3.42
C LEU A 103 -9.21 -17.41 2.38
N SER A 104 -9.41 -16.78 1.21
CA SER A 104 -10.24 -17.30 0.12
C SER A 104 -9.61 -18.50 -0.61
N LEU A 105 -8.34 -18.81 -0.37
CA LEU A 105 -7.66 -19.91 -1.06
C LEU A 105 -8.16 -21.30 -0.60
N PRO A 106 -8.11 -22.32 -1.48
CA PRO A 106 -8.37 -23.70 -1.10
C PRO A 106 -7.40 -24.20 -0.03
N GLU A 107 -7.86 -25.12 0.82
CA GLU A 107 -7.06 -25.73 1.91
C GLU A 107 -5.78 -26.42 1.42
N ASN A 108 -5.80 -26.96 0.20
CA ASN A 108 -4.65 -27.61 -0.41
C ASN A 108 -3.54 -26.63 -0.85
N HIS A 109 -3.79 -25.32 -0.83
CA HIS A 109 -2.80 -24.33 -1.28
C HIS A 109 -1.68 -24.15 -0.26
N LEU A 110 -0.42 -24.16 -0.72
CA LEU A 110 0.76 -24.08 0.15
C LEU A 110 0.78 -22.83 1.04
N ALA A 111 0.34 -21.69 0.50
CA ALA A 111 0.26 -20.44 1.27
C ALA A 111 -0.71 -20.54 2.47
N LYS A 112 -1.76 -21.36 2.37
CA LYS A 112 -2.73 -21.56 3.46
C LYS A 112 -2.16 -22.48 4.54
N LYS A 113 -1.31 -23.46 4.18
CA LYS A 113 -0.61 -24.33 5.13
C LYS A 113 0.43 -23.60 6.00
N ILE A 114 0.95 -22.47 5.52
CA ILE A 114 1.90 -21.63 6.28
C ILE A 114 1.18 -20.83 7.37
N LEU A 115 -0.13 -20.58 7.21
CA LEU A 115 -0.89 -19.86 8.21
C LEU A 115 -1.03 -20.67 9.50
N PRO A 116 -1.02 -20.02 10.68
CA PRO A 116 -1.43 -20.67 11.91
C PRO A 116 -2.84 -21.24 11.79
N VAL A 117 -3.09 -22.39 12.42
CA VAL A 117 -4.37 -23.11 12.38
C VAL A 117 -5.54 -22.18 12.79
N SER A 118 -5.32 -21.29 13.76
CA SER A 118 -6.30 -20.28 14.19
C SER A 118 -6.81 -19.35 13.08
N PHE A 119 -6.02 -19.11 12.04
CA PHE A 119 -6.42 -18.30 10.88
C PHE A 119 -7.03 -19.12 9.75
N GLN A 120 -6.85 -20.45 9.73
CA GLN A 120 -7.35 -21.33 8.67
C GLN A 120 -8.84 -21.64 8.83
N GLU A 121 -9.29 -21.87 10.07
CA GLU A 121 -10.65 -22.32 10.40
C GLU A 121 -11.56 -21.17 10.87
N GLY A 122 -11.02 -19.95 10.96
CA GLY A 122 -11.67 -18.85 11.67
C GLY A 122 -11.76 -19.15 13.17
N ASP A 123 -12.38 -18.26 13.93
CA ASP A 123 -12.47 -18.25 15.41
C ASP A 123 -13.13 -19.49 16.07
N GLN A 124 -13.27 -20.63 15.37
CA GLN A 124 -13.76 -21.89 15.94
C GLN A 124 -12.84 -22.45 17.03
N HIS A 125 -11.57 -22.04 17.07
CA HIS A 125 -10.57 -22.48 18.06
C HIS A 125 -9.98 -21.36 18.93
N ALA A 126 -10.47 -20.12 18.83
CA ALA A 126 -10.05 -19.02 19.70
C ALA A 126 -10.81 -19.04 21.03
N GLN A 127 -10.78 -20.16 21.75
CA GLN A 127 -11.15 -20.19 23.16
C GLN A 127 -9.85 -20.31 23.98
N PRO A 128 -9.49 -19.31 24.81
CA PRO A 128 -8.34 -19.41 25.69
C PRO A 128 -8.69 -20.37 26.84
N GLY A 129 -8.40 -21.66 26.69
CA GLY A 129 -8.58 -22.60 27.80
C GLY A 129 -8.43 -24.10 27.53
N GLU A 130 -8.56 -24.59 26.30
CA GLU A 130 -8.58 -26.04 26.06
C GLU A 130 -7.24 -26.58 25.52
N GLN A 131 -6.21 -26.54 26.36
CA GLN A 131 -5.12 -27.52 26.27
C GLN A 131 -5.34 -28.55 27.37
N THR A 132 -6.15 -29.57 27.07
CA THR A 132 -6.24 -30.75 27.93
C THR A 132 -4.90 -31.49 27.89
N PRO A 133 -4.22 -31.74 29.02
CA PRO A 133 -3.02 -32.54 29.02
C PRO A 133 -3.41 -33.99 28.74
N ARG A 134 -2.97 -34.53 27.60
CA ARG A 134 -3.14 -35.94 27.29
C ARG A 134 -2.02 -36.71 27.99
N ASN A 135 -2.42 -37.56 28.95
CA ASN A 135 -1.59 -38.58 29.59
C ASN A 135 -0.90 -39.49 28.59
#